data_AF-V5BQD0-F1
#
_entry.id   AF-V5BQD0-F1
#
_cell.length_a   1.000
_cell.length_b   1.000
_cell.length_c   1.000
_cell.angle_alpha   90.00
_cell.angle_beta   90.00
_cell.angle_gamma   90.00
#
_symmetry.space_group_name_H-M   'P 1'
#
loop_
_entity.id
_entity.type
_entity.pdbx_description
1 polymer ?
#
loop_
_entity_poly.entity_id
_entity_poly.type
_entity_poly.pdbx_seq_one_letter_code
_entity_poly.pdbx_strand_id
1 'polypeptide(L)'
;MHLCLLSNPVPLLLFSGVMELVKKTLSDTLHSVMANDLKSTQFLTSLELSPFQRVPNGSKMSLNKLLEDRNYASTLGVHPIVRRFSQIAGELELLNSASLEGSMVNGADVMVYDPAVSNALYRELENVLEFISVLSKRHKNILAQRIFALNNYFYIQASWRRLSSALKSVVGMEQLPCAAPPAHVNCIESRLSNEVVRFVDEDSKANGTFAYLFDFVQMAEATLGNAFFTDDGLMERSIDPLPDALSEAATMQAVLDFSQSWQAQFSETCSLVKRVVSLTLTVAAAAAKDEVALDSSKKLEELILKEYTQSVVEANTKMYLVVTRLFGKNNEMRARLTSNATVLHEVKKVLHFL
;
A
#
# COMPACT_ATOMS: atom_id res chain seq x y z
N MET A 1 38.74 -21.43 -11.90
CA MET A 1 38.84 -22.78 -12.52
C MET A 1 40.25 -23.42 -12.41
N HIS A 2 41.17 -22.94 -11.55
CA HIS A 2 42.49 -23.59 -11.34
C HIS A 2 42.59 -24.42 -10.05
N LEU A 3 41.75 -24.15 -9.04
CA LEU A 3 41.74 -24.90 -7.77
C LEU A 3 41.21 -26.33 -7.93
N CYS A 4 40.24 -26.56 -8.81
CA CYS A 4 39.66 -27.90 -9.08
C CYS A 4 40.58 -28.83 -9.89
N LEU A 5 41.73 -28.33 -10.36
CA LEU A 5 42.73 -29.10 -11.13
C LEU A 5 43.94 -29.52 -10.25
N LEU A 6 43.92 -29.18 -8.96
CA LEU A 6 44.99 -29.53 -8.03
C LEU A 6 44.92 -31.01 -7.65
N SER A 7 46.02 -31.73 -7.85
CA SER A 7 46.17 -33.14 -7.44
C SER A 7 46.15 -33.32 -5.90
N ASN A 8 46.37 -32.23 -5.15
CA ASN A 8 46.29 -32.20 -3.70
C ASN A 8 44.94 -31.60 -3.27
N PRO A 9 44.07 -32.36 -2.56
CA PRO A 9 42.75 -31.87 -2.13
C PRO A 9 42.82 -30.93 -0.93
N VAL A 10 43.96 -30.80 -0.23
CA VAL A 10 44.09 -30.01 1.01
C VAL A 10 43.67 -28.54 0.82
N PRO A 11 44.08 -27.81 -0.25
CA PRO A 11 43.61 -26.45 -0.46
C PRO A 11 42.09 -26.35 -0.68
N LEU A 12 41.49 -27.31 -1.40
CA LEU A 12 40.03 -27.36 -1.60
C LEU A 12 39.28 -27.63 -0.30
N LEU A 13 39.80 -28.53 0.54
CA LEU A 13 39.24 -28.82 1.87
C LEU A 13 39.38 -27.62 2.82
N LEU A 14 40.49 -26.89 2.77
CA LEU A 14 40.69 -25.67 3.54
C LEU A 14 39.70 -24.57 3.10
N PHE A 15 39.50 -24.37 1.79
CA PHE A 15 38.49 -23.44 1.29
C PHE A 15 37.07 -23.85 1.71
N SER A 16 36.73 -25.14 1.63
CA SER A 16 35.45 -25.67 2.12
C SER A 16 35.26 -25.41 3.61
N GLY A 17 36.30 -25.68 4.43
CA GLY A 17 36.27 -25.42 5.87
C GLY A 17 36.14 -23.94 6.20
N VAL A 18 36.78 -23.05 5.43
CA VAL A 18 36.60 -21.59 5.57
C VAL A 18 35.17 -21.17 5.20
N MET A 19 34.60 -21.71 4.11
CA MET A 19 33.21 -21.43 3.72
C MET A 19 32.22 -21.92 4.78
N GLU A 20 32.42 -23.11 5.34
CA GLU A 20 31.60 -23.64 6.44
C GLU A 20 31.72 -22.80 7.71
N LEU A 21 32.94 -22.39 8.08
CA LEU A 21 33.18 -21.52 9.24
C LEU A 21 32.52 -20.15 9.06
N VAL A 22 32.62 -19.56 7.86
CA VAL A 22 31.96 -18.29 7.52
C VAL A 22 30.45 -18.44 7.58
N LYS A 23 29.88 -19.49 6.99
CA LYS A 23 28.44 -19.79 7.06
C LYS A 23 27.98 -19.93 8.51
N LYS A 24 28.71 -20.69 9.32
CA LYS A 24 28.39 -20.89 10.74
C LYS A 24 28.45 -19.59 11.53
N THR A 25 29.54 -18.82 11.37
CA THR A 25 29.71 -17.54 12.07
C THR A 25 28.61 -16.54 11.69
N LEU A 26 28.24 -16.49 10.41
CA LEU A 26 27.15 -15.66 9.92
C LEU A 26 25.81 -16.10 10.52
N SER A 27 25.50 -17.40 10.50
CA SER A 27 24.27 -17.93 11.11
C SER A 27 24.21 -17.64 12.62
N ASP A 28 25.29 -17.91 13.38
CA ASP A 28 25.35 -17.63 14.81
C ASP A 28 25.15 -16.13 15.12
N THR A 29 25.75 -15.26 14.29
CA THR A 29 25.60 -13.80 14.42
C THR A 29 24.16 -13.37 14.12
N LEU A 30 23.54 -13.87 13.03
CA LEU A 30 22.15 -13.56 12.68
C LEU A 30 21.19 -13.97 13.80
N HIS A 31 21.35 -15.17 14.36
CA HIS A 31 20.55 -15.62 15.50
C HIS A 31 20.69 -14.71 16.72
N SER A 32 21.92 -14.28 17.04
CA SER A 32 22.17 -13.38 18.17
C SER A 32 21.54 -12.00 17.96
N VAL A 33 21.59 -11.46 16.74
CA VAL A 33 20.96 -10.17 16.41
C VAL A 33 19.44 -10.28 16.51
N MET A 34 18.85 -11.33 15.91
CA MET A 34 17.40 -11.59 15.96
C MET A 34 16.86 -11.81 17.37
N ALA A 35 17.60 -12.48 18.25
CA ALA A 35 17.19 -12.64 19.63
C ALA A 35 17.08 -11.30 20.39
N ASN A 36 17.88 -10.29 20.00
CA ASN A 36 17.86 -8.96 20.61
C ASN A 36 16.80 -8.05 19.97
N ASP A 37 16.67 -8.10 18.65
CA ASP A 37 15.70 -7.28 17.90
C ASP A 37 14.26 -7.72 18.19
N LEU A 38 13.98 -9.02 18.27
CA LEU A 38 12.65 -9.52 18.63
C LEU A 38 12.20 -9.05 20.01
N LYS A 39 13.11 -9.06 21.01
CA LYS A 39 12.81 -8.52 22.34
C LYS A 39 12.53 -7.03 22.28
N SER A 40 13.32 -6.28 21.50
CA SER A 40 13.19 -4.82 21.38
C SER A 40 11.88 -4.42 20.67
N THR A 41 11.49 -5.13 19.63
CA THR A 41 10.26 -4.84 18.87
C THR A 41 8.99 -5.15 19.65
N GLN A 42 9.01 -6.17 20.53
CA GLN A 42 7.89 -6.45 21.45
C GLN A 42 7.57 -5.29 22.39
N PHE A 43 8.58 -4.49 22.78
CA PHE A 43 8.34 -3.31 23.62
C PHE A 43 7.67 -2.16 22.86
N LEU A 44 7.78 -2.09 21.53
CA LEU A 44 7.27 -0.96 20.75
C LEU A 44 5.76 -0.76 20.89
N THR A 45 5.00 -1.86 20.94
CA THR A 45 3.53 -1.82 21.09
C THR A 45 3.10 -1.44 22.51
N SER A 46 3.99 -1.54 23.50
CA SER A 46 3.75 -1.20 24.91
C SER A 46 4.17 0.22 25.29
N LEU A 47 4.76 0.99 24.38
CA LEU A 47 5.24 2.34 24.67
C LEU A 47 4.06 3.30 24.92
N GLU A 48 4.08 3.99 26.06
CA GLU A 48 3.20 5.13 26.31
C GLU A 48 3.67 6.34 25.50
N LEU A 49 3.02 6.58 24.37
CA LEU A 49 3.38 7.66 23.45
C LEU A 49 2.54 8.91 23.72
N SER A 50 3.21 10.05 23.89
CA SER A 50 2.53 11.34 23.97
C SER A 50 1.71 11.64 22.71
N PRO A 51 0.67 12.49 22.73
CA PRO A 51 -0.02 12.90 21.50
C PRO A 51 0.96 13.61 20.54
N PHE A 52 0.72 13.53 19.23
CA PHE A 52 1.48 14.37 18.30
C PHE A 52 1.21 15.86 18.61
N GLN A 53 2.27 16.66 18.75
CA GLN A 53 2.11 18.11 18.94
C GLN A 53 1.54 18.70 17.65
N ARG A 54 0.52 19.58 17.76
CA ARG A 54 -0.20 20.24 16.65
C ARG A 54 -1.22 19.38 15.89
N VAL A 55 -1.93 18.46 16.55
CA VAL A 55 -3.12 17.83 15.94
C VAL A 55 -4.26 18.84 15.86
N PRO A 56 -4.84 19.13 14.66
CA PRO A 56 -6.03 19.97 14.55
C PRO A 56 -7.15 19.45 15.45
N ASN A 57 -7.87 20.35 16.14
CA ASN A 57 -8.92 19.95 17.09
C ASN A 57 -10.16 19.31 16.42
N GLY A 58 -10.30 19.40 15.10
CA GLY A 58 -11.41 18.81 14.36
C GLY A 58 -11.19 17.33 14.02
N SER A 59 -12.13 16.47 14.42
CA SER A 59 -12.12 15.03 14.07
C SER A 59 -12.54 14.76 12.62
N LYS A 60 -13.36 15.64 12.02
CA LYS A 60 -13.75 15.59 10.60
C LYS A 60 -13.16 16.79 9.86
N MET A 61 -12.15 16.54 9.05
CA MET A 61 -11.54 17.50 8.14
C MET A 61 -11.34 16.83 6.79
N SER A 62 -11.61 17.58 5.73
CA SER A 62 -11.29 17.16 4.36
C SER A 62 -9.78 17.10 4.15
N LEU A 63 -9.37 16.34 3.14
CA LEU A 63 -7.97 16.17 2.77
C LEU A 63 -7.26 17.51 2.51
N ASN A 64 -7.92 18.43 1.81
CA ASN A 64 -7.39 19.78 1.56
C ASN A 64 -7.05 20.54 2.84
N LYS A 65 -7.93 20.51 3.84
CA LYS A 65 -7.74 21.19 5.13
C LYS A 65 -6.64 20.54 5.96
N LEU A 66 -6.52 19.21 5.92
CA LEU A 66 -5.44 18.49 6.60
C LEU A 66 -4.06 18.89 6.08
N LEU A 67 -3.95 19.22 4.79
CA LEU A 67 -2.72 19.57 4.11
C LEU A 67 -2.41 21.09 4.11
N GLU A 68 -3.21 21.91 4.79
CA GLU A 68 -2.94 23.36 4.93
C GLU A 68 -1.77 23.62 5.90
N ASP A 69 -1.74 22.94 7.04
CA ASP A 69 -0.60 23.01 7.96
C ASP A 69 0.51 22.05 7.52
N ARG A 70 1.54 22.61 6.88
CA ARG A 70 2.72 21.87 6.44
C ARG A 70 3.44 21.14 7.57
N ASN A 71 3.44 21.69 8.78
CA ASN A 71 4.09 21.04 9.92
C ASN A 71 3.32 19.79 10.34
N TYR A 72 1.99 19.88 10.38
CA TYR A 72 1.16 18.72 10.65
C TYR A 72 1.26 17.68 9.52
N ALA A 73 1.21 18.09 8.25
CA ALA A 73 1.35 17.19 7.11
C ALA A 73 2.67 16.40 7.14
N SER A 74 3.77 17.01 7.61
CA SER A 74 5.05 16.31 7.79
C SER A 74 4.99 15.15 8.80
N THR A 75 4.09 15.20 9.77
CA THR A 75 3.88 14.12 10.75
C THR A 75 3.17 12.91 10.17
N LEU A 76 2.50 13.07 9.02
CA LEU A 76 1.82 11.99 8.30
C LEU A 76 2.78 11.17 7.44
N GLY A 77 4.05 11.56 7.37
CA GLY A 77 5.08 10.87 6.62
C GLY A 77 5.64 9.62 7.31
N VAL A 78 6.72 9.11 6.73
CA VAL A 78 7.37 7.89 7.22
C VAL A 78 8.03 8.16 8.57
N HIS A 79 7.69 7.32 9.55
CA HIS A 79 8.21 7.42 10.90
C HIS A 79 9.68 6.96 10.96
N PRO A 80 10.55 7.65 11.73
CA PRO A 80 11.98 7.29 11.79
C PRO A 80 12.26 5.83 12.20
N ILE A 81 11.47 5.29 13.14
CA ILE A 81 11.59 3.87 13.56
C ILE A 81 11.28 2.94 12.38
N VAL A 82 10.26 3.24 11.59
CA VAL A 82 9.89 2.45 10.41
C VAL A 82 10.97 2.51 9.35
N ARG A 83 11.57 3.69 9.12
CA ARG A 83 12.73 3.82 8.21
C ARG A 83 13.87 2.91 8.64
N ARG A 84 14.24 2.97 9.92
CA ARG A 84 15.36 2.19 10.47
C ARG A 84 15.08 0.69 10.40
N PHE A 85 13.88 0.26 10.76
CA PHE A 85 13.45 -1.13 10.64
C PHE A 85 13.50 -1.60 9.19
N SER A 86 12.94 -0.83 8.25
CA SER A 86 12.88 -1.19 6.83
C SER A 86 14.27 -1.45 6.27
N GLN A 87 15.24 -0.62 6.64
CA GLN A 87 16.63 -0.80 6.27
C GLN A 87 17.23 -2.07 6.89
N ILE A 88 17.24 -2.18 8.22
CA ILE A 88 17.91 -3.28 8.93
C ILE A 88 17.28 -4.63 8.55
N ALA A 89 15.96 -4.76 8.67
CA ALA A 89 15.28 -6.02 8.37
C ALA A 89 15.42 -6.39 6.89
N GLY A 90 15.41 -5.41 5.99
CA GLY A 90 15.64 -5.65 4.57
C GLY A 90 17.06 -6.14 4.26
N GLU A 91 18.07 -5.54 4.89
CA GLU A 91 19.47 -5.98 4.78
C GLU A 91 19.66 -7.39 5.37
N LEU A 92 18.97 -7.72 6.46
CA LEU A 92 19.04 -9.05 7.07
C LEU A 92 18.33 -10.13 6.25
N GLU A 93 17.14 -9.87 5.71
CA GLU A 93 16.46 -10.79 4.78
C GLU A 93 17.32 -11.08 3.55
N LEU A 94 18.01 -10.04 3.09
CA LEU A 94 18.90 -10.15 1.97
C LEU A 94 20.14 -10.98 2.26
N LEU A 95 20.76 -10.78 3.43
CA LEU A 95 21.87 -11.62 3.90
C LEU A 95 21.42 -13.08 4.09
N ASN A 96 20.21 -13.29 4.62
CA ASN A 96 19.65 -14.62 4.81
C ASN A 96 19.37 -15.31 3.46
N SER A 97 18.99 -14.54 2.44
CA SER A 97 18.70 -15.05 1.10
C SER A 97 19.92 -15.01 0.16
N ALA A 98 21.09 -14.60 0.66
CA ALA A 98 22.29 -14.48 -0.15
C ALA A 98 22.76 -15.88 -0.60
N SER A 99 22.89 -16.04 -1.92
CA SER A 99 23.65 -17.16 -2.47
C SER A 99 25.12 -16.75 -2.46
N LEU A 100 25.95 -17.54 -1.77
CA LEU A 100 27.39 -17.43 -1.92
C LEU A 100 27.76 -18.22 -3.17
N GLU A 101 28.31 -17.57 -4.20
CA GLU A 101 28.81 -18.27 -5.38
C GLU A 101 29.87 -19.29 -4.97
N GLY A 102 29.50 -20.56 -4.93
CA GLY A 102 30.37 -21.66 -4.53
C GLY A 102 29.60 -22.91 -4.16
N SER A 103 30.05 -24.03 -4.71
CA SER A 103 29.62 -25.35 -4.27
C SER A 103 30.59 -25.88 -3.22
N MET A 104 30.06 -26.50 -2.17
CA MET A 104 30.85 -27.31 -1.25
C MET A 104 31.56 -28.43 -2.04
N VAL A 105 32.58 -29.05 -1.45
CA VAL A 105 33.34 -30.15 -2.10
C VAL A 105 32.43 -31.33 -2.52
N ASN A 106 31.27 -31.50 -1.90
CA ASN A 106 30.26 -32.49 -2.26
C ASN A 106 29.31 -32.07 -3.41
N GLY A 107 29.53 -30.89 -4.01
CA GLY A 107 28.72 -30.34 -5.09
C GLY A 107 27.43 -29.62 -4.66
N ALA A 108 27.15 -29.52 -3.36
CA ALA A 108 25.98 -28.78 -2.86
C ALA A 108 26.23 -27.28 -2.83
N ASP A 109 25.28 -26.49 -3.32
CA ASP A 109 25.34 -25.03 -3.24
C ASP A 109 25.33 -24.55 -1.79
N VAL A 110 26.16 -23.55 -1.48
CA VAL A 110 26.18 -22.94 -0.15
C VAL A 110 25.05 -21.92 -0.04
N MET A 111 23.85 -22.42 0.23
CA MET A 111 22.72 -21.59 0.64
C MET A 111 22.85 -21.24 2.12
N VAL A 112 22.81 -19.93 2.43
CA VAL A 112 22.82 -19.39 3.81
C VAL A 112 21.41 -19.37 4.43
N TYR A 113 20.37 -19.59 3.61
CA TYR A 113 18.98 -19.47 4.04
C TYR A 113 18.66 -20.24 5.32
N ASP A 114 18.30 -19.47 6.34
CA ASP A 114 17.93 -19.93 7.66
C ASP A 114 16.43 -19.65 7.91
N PRO A 115 15.59 -20.70 7.98
CA PRO A 115 14.18 -20.56 8.27
C PRO A 115 13.90 -19.96 9.66
N ALA A 116 14.79 -20.14 10.64
CA ALA A 116 14.60 -19.59 11.98
C ALA A 116 14.78 -18.06 11.97
N VAL A 117 15.80 -17.58 11.25
CA VAL A 117 16.03 -16.14 11.02
C VAL A 117 14.86 -15.51 10.26
N SER A 118 14.41 -16.14 9.18
CA SER A 118 13.25 -15.66 8.41
C SER A 118 11.97 -15.59 9.26
N ASN A 119 11.68 -16.63 10.05
CA ASN A 119 10.53 -16.61 10.95
C ASN A 119 10.64 -15.53 12.04
N ALA A 120 11.84 -15.22 12.54
CA ALA A 120 12.04 -14.13 13.49
C ALA A 120 11.75 -12.78 12.85
N LEU A 121 12.30 -12.52 11.65
CA LEU A 121 12.04 -11.31 10.87
C LEU A 121 10.56 -11.14 10.53
N TYR A 122 9.84 -12.23 10.25
CA TYR A 122 8.39 -12.18 10.04
C TYR A 122 7.65 -11.68 11.29
N ARG A 123 8.00 -12.19 12.48
CA ARG A 123 7.39 -11.76 13.74
C ARG A 123 7.72 -10.31 14.07
N GLU A 124 8.94 -9.88 13.79
CA GLU A 124 9.33 -8.47 13.94
C GLU A 124 8.54 -7.57 13.00
N LEU A 125 8.35 -8.01 11.75
CA LEU A 125 7.48 -7.32 10.80
C LEU A 125 6.05 -7.21 11.34
N GLU A 126 5.46 -8.29 11.86
CA GLU A 126 4.13 -8.24 12.47
C GLU A 126 4.05 -7.22 13.61
N ASN A 127 5.03 -7.21 14.53
CA ASN A 127 5.12 -6.25 15.62
C ASN A 127 5.21 -4.80 15.11
N VAL A 128 6.02 -4.55 14.08
CA VAL A 128 6.19 -3.21 13.50
C VAL A 128 4.93 -2.76 12.76
N LEU A 129 4.24 -3.68 12.06
CA LEU A 129 2.98 -3.37 11.38
C LEU A 129 1.87 -3.01 12.38
N GLU A 130 1.83 -3.70 13.53
CA GLU A 130 0.96 -3.36 14.65
C GLU A 130 1.35 -2.03 15.28
N PHE A 131 2.63 -1.79 15.50
CA PHE A 131 3.14 -0.52 16.01
C PHE A 131 2.75 0.67 15.12
N ILE A 132 2.82 0.52 13.79
CA ILE A 132 2.33 1.54 12.84
C ILE A 132 0.83 1.81 13.05
N SER A 133 0.03 0.77 13.26
CA SER A 133 -1.40 0.91 13.56
C SER A 133 -1.66 1.59 14.92
N VAL A 134 -0.80 1.41 15.92
CA VAL A 134 -0.88 2.12 17.20
C VAL A 134 -0.47 3.58 17.03
N LEU A 135 0.61 3.85 16.29
CA LEU A 135 1.09 5.19 15.99
C LEU A 135 0.06 6.01 15.21
N SER A 136 -0.59 5.42 14.22
CA SER A 136 -1.59 6.11 13.40
C SER A 136 -2.74 6.63 14.25
N LYS A 137 -3.20 5.85 15.25
CA LYS A 137 -4.28 6.23 16.17
C LYS A 137 -3.98 7.46 17.02
N ARG A 138 -2.73 7.95 17.07
CA ARG A 138 -2.38 9.22 17.72
C ARG A 138 -2.90 10.44 16.96
N HIS A 139 -3.25 10.30 15.69
CA HIS A 139 -3.96 11.33 14.94
C HIS A 139 -5.46 11.27 15.25
N LYS A 140 -6.09 12.41 15.60
CA LYS A 140 -7.53 12.47 15.89
C LYS A 140 -8.40 12.27 14.64
N ASN A 141 -7.91 12.74 13.50
CA ASN A 141 -8.62 12.65 12.22
C ASN A 141 -8.33 11.28 11.58
N ILE A 142 -9.39 10.56 11.21
CA ILE A 142 -9.29 9.18 10.68
C ILE A 142 -8.53 9.16 9.35
N LEU A 143 -8.76 10.10 8.44
CA LEU A 143 -8.07 10.21 7.16
C LEU A 143 -6.55 10.40 7.36
N ALA A 144 -6.15 11.20 8.35
CA ALA A 144 -4.74 11.31 8.74
C ALA A 144 -4.14 9.99 9.25
N GLN A 145 -4.92 9.18 9.99
CA GLN A 145 -4.48 7.84 10.41
C GLN A 145 -4.21 6.95 9.18
N ARG A 146 -5.09 7.01 8.17
CA ARG A 146 -4.95 6.25 6.91
C ARG A 146 -3.72 6.68 6.13
N ILE A 147 -3.52 7.98 5.93
CA ILE A 147 -2.34 8.53 5.23
C ILE A 147 -1.05 8.09 5.93
N PHE A 148 -1.00 8.21 7.26
CA PHE A 148 0.17 7.80 8.03
C PHE A 148 0.47 6.31 7.87
N ALA A 149 -0.53 5.44 8.06
CA ALA A 149 -0.35 4.00 7.96
C ALA A 149 0.09 3.59 6.55
N LEU A 150 -0.59 4.11 5.53
CA LEU A 150 -0.31 3.89 4.11
C LEU A 150 1.12 4.28 3.74
N ASN A 151 1.59 5.46 4.15
CA ASN A 151 2.95 5.91 3.87
C ASN A 151 4.00 4.98 4.50
N ASN A 152 3.77 4.53 5.74
CA ASN A 152 4.71 3.67 6.45
C ASN A 152 4.74 2.24 5.88
N TYR A 153 3.58 1.65 5.57
CA TYR A 153 3.52 0.32 4.92
C TYR A 153 4.14 0.33 3.52
N PHE A 154 3.81 1.35 2.72
CA PHE A 154 4.41 1.52 1.41
C PHE A 154 5.93 1.67 1.48
N TYR A 155 6.44 2.43 2.45
CA TYR A 155 7.87 2.66 2.60
C TYR A 155 8.65 1.36 2.88
N ILE A 156 8.14 0.48 3.76
CA ILE A 156 8.79 -0.82 4.02
C ILE A 156 8.92 -1.61 2.71
N GLN A 157 7.82 -1.72 1.96
CA GLN A 157 7.80 -2.43 0.68
C GLN A 157 8.73 -1.80 -0.36
N ALA A 158 8.73 -0.47 -0.48
CA ALA A 158 9.58 0.27 -1.40
C ALA A 158 11.06 0.10 -1.07
N SER A 159 11.41 0.16 0.21
CA SER A 159 12.77 -0.04 0.73
C SER A 159 13.29 -1.44 0.37
N TRP A 160 12.50 -2.49 0.64
CA TRP A 160 12.92 -3.87 0.36
C TRP A 160 12.99 -4.19 -1.13
N ARG A 161 12.12 -3.60 -1.96
CA ARG A 161 12.23 -3.68 -3.43
C ARG A 161 13.50 -3.00 -3.94
N ARG A 162 13.84 -1.82 -3.39
CA ARG A 162 15.07 -1.10 -3.76
C ARG A 162 16.32 -1.88 -3.36
N LEU A 163 16.35 -2.44 -2.14
CA LEU A 163 17.46 -3.26 -1.67
C LEU A 163 17.74 -4.42 -2.62
N SER A 164 16.72 -5.18 -3.04
CA SER A 164 16.88 -6.26 -4.03
C SER A 164 17.48 -5.76 -5.36
N SER A 165 17.03 -4.61 -5.85
CA SER A 165 17.55 -4.04 -7.10
C SER A 165 19.03 -3.63 -7.02
N ALA A 166 19.53 -3.29 -5.83
CA ALA A 166 20.93 -2.89 -5.65
C ALA A 166 21.90 -4.08 -5.82
N LEU A 167 21.58 -5.28 -5.32
CA LEU A 167 22.48 -6.45 -5.49
C LEU A 167 22.64 -6.88 -6.93
N LYS A 168 21.61 -6.69 -7.75
CA LYS A 168 21.68 -6.98 -9.19
C LYS A 168 22.87 -6.26 -9.82
N SER A 169 23.10 -5.00 -9.43
CA SER A 169 24.22 -4.20 -9.95
C SER A 169 25.60 -4.68 -9.50
N VAL A 170 25.66 -5.49 -8.43
CA VAL A 170 26.91 -5.91 -7.78
C VAL A 170 27.27 -7.37 -8.09
N VAL A 171 26.27 -8.28 -8.21
CA VAL A 171 26.52 -9.74 -8.20
C VAL A 171 25.90 -10.47 -9.41
N GLY A 172 25.14 -9.82 -10.28
CA GLY A 172 24.61 -10.48 -11.50
C GLY A 172 23.62 -11.63 -11.25
N MET A 173 23.02 -11.68 -10.07
CA MET A 173 22.08 -12.72 -9.62
C MET A 173 20.70 -12.65 -10.31
N GLU A 174 19.99 -13.79 -10.40
CA GLU A 174 18.58 -13.85 -10.82
C GLU A 174 17.71 -12.94 -9.92
N GLN A 175 16.78 -12.23 -10.56
CA GLN A 175 16.12 -11.08 -9.97
C GLN A 175 15.01 -11.54 -8.99
N LEU A 176 15.30 -11.54 -7.69
CA LEU A 176 14.24 -11.60 -6.69
C LEU A 176 13.43 -10.28 -6.74
N PRO A 177 12.09 -10.32 -6.80
CA PRO A 177 11.26 -9.12 -6.90
C PRO A 177 11.33 -8.23 -5.65
N CYS A 178 11.78 -8.78 -4.51
CA CYS A 178 11.93 -8.10 -3.23
C CYS A 178 13.05 -8.77 -2.42
N ALA A 179 13.64 -8.05 -1.45
CA ALA A 179 14.65 -8.60 -0.55
C ALA A 179 14.08 -9.68 0.39
N ALA A 180 12.78 -9.62 0.68
CA ALA A 180 12.10 -10.52 1.60
C ALA A 180 11.33 -11.65 0.89
N PRO A 181 11.09 -12.80 1.57
CA PRO A 181 10.28 -13.89 1.04
C PRO A 181 8.84 -13.48 0.70
N PRO A 182 8.15 -14.21 -0.20
CA PRO A 182 6.78 -13.90 -0.61
C PRO A 182 5.79 -13.76 0.56
N ALA A 183 5.91 -14.57 1.61
CA ALA A 183 5.04 -14.48 2.79
C ALA A 183 5.13 -13.11 3.50
N HIS A 184 6.33 -12.53 3.57
CA HIS A 184 6.59 -11.26 4.25
C HIS A 184 6.07 -10.11 3.38
N VAL A 185 6.32 -10.19 2.07
CA VAL A 185 5.82 -9.23 1.08
C VAL A 185 4.29 -9.23 1.06
N ASN A 186 3.65 -10.39 1.01
CA ASN A 186 2.20 -10.54 1.01
C ASN A 186 1.56 -9.97 2.30
N CYS A 187 2.23 -10.11 3.44
CA CYS A 187 1.78 -9.51 4.70
C CYS A 187 1.69 -7.98 4.60
N ILE A 188 2.74 -7.34 4.08
CA ILE A 188 2.77 -5.88 3.86
C ILE A 188 1.76 -5.47 2.79
N GLU A 189 1.70 -6.19 1.67
CA GLU A 189 0.79 -5.91 0.56
C GLU A 189 -0.67 -5.97 0.98
N SER A 190 -1.05 -6.94 1.80
CA SER A 190 -2.40 -7.04 2.36
C SER A 190 -2.73 -5.82 3.22
N ARG A 191 -1.82 -5.39 4.11
CA ARG A 191 -2.03 -4.19 4.95
C ARG A 191 -2.10 -2.92 4.12
N LEU A 192 -1.20 -2.77 3.15
CA LEU A 192 -1.16 -1.62 2.27
C LEU A 192 -2.43 -1.52 1.44
N SER A 193 -2.84 -2.58 0.75
CA SER A 193 -4.07 -2.62 -0.05
C SER A 193 -5.30 -2.22 0.77
N ASN A 194 -5.44 -2.79 1.97
CA ASN A 194 -6.53 -2.45 2.87
C ASN A 194 -6.53 -0.97 3.30
N GLU A 195 -5.36 -0.38 3.56
CA GLU A 195 -5.29 1.04 3.94
C GLU A 195 -5.49 1.99 2.74
N VAL A 196 -5.17 1.58 1.51
CA VAL A 196 -5.48 2.37 0.30
C VAL A 196 -7.01 2.42 0.09
N VAL A 197 -7.70 1.29 0.20
CA VAL A 197 -9.17 1.23 0.13
C VAL A 197 -9.79 2.12 1.21
N ARG A 198 -9.34 1.94 2.47
CA ARG A 198 -9.82 2.76 3.60
C ARG A 198 -9.49 4.25 3.43
N PHE A 199 -8.41 4.61 2.76
CA PHE A 199 -8.10 6.00 2.48
C PHE A 199 -9.13 6.62 1.54
N VAL A 200 -9.50 5.93 0.46
CA VAL A 200 -10.56 6.37 -0.48
C VAL A 200 -11.91 6.47 0.23
N ASP A 201 -12.27 5.48 1.05
CA ASP A 201 -13.51 5.47 1.83
C ASP A 201 -13.59 6.61 2.86
N GLU A 202 -12.47 6.97 3.49
CA GLU A 202 -12.47 8.03 4.49
C GLU A 202 -12.37 9.42 3.85
N ASP A 203 -11.78 9.53 2.65
CA ASP A 203 -11.84 10.76 1.86
C ASP A 203 -13.27 11.07 1.42
N SER A 204 -14.01 10.06 0.93
CA SER A 204 -15.41 10.23 0.55
C SER A 204 -16.27 10.74 1.71
N LYS A 205 -16.17 10.11 2.89
CA LYS A 205 -16.84 10.54 4.13
C LYS A 205 -16.41 11.92 4.62
N ALA A 206 -15.25 12.42 4.18
CA ALA A 206 -14.73 13.73 4.50
C ALA A 206 -15.08 14.79 3.44
N ASN A 207 -16.13 14.55 2.64
CA ASN A 207 -16.57 15.37 1.51
C ASN A 207 -15.53 15.43 0.38
N GLY A 208 -14.95 14.27 0.06
CA GLY A 208 -14.08 14.09 -1.10
C GLY A 208 -14.78 14.35 -2.43
N THR A 209 -14.01 14.46 -3.51
CA THR A 209 -14.52 14.92 -4.82
C THR A 209 -15.65 14.06 -5.39
N PHE A 210 -15.64 12.75 -5.12
CA PHE A 210 -16.65 11.79 -5.55
C PHE A 210 -17.62 11.36 -4.43
N ALA A 211 -17.68 12.08 -3.31
CA ALA A 211 -18.51 11.71 -2.15
C ALA A 211 -19.98 11.45 -2.52
N TYR A 212 -20.58 12.30 -3.36
CA TYR A 212 -21.97 12.14 -3.81
C TYR A 212 -22.23 10.79 -4.49
N LEU A 213 -21.29 10.30 -5.29
CA LEU A 213 -21.41 9.05 -6.03
C LEU A 213 -21.29 7.86 -5.08
N PHE A 214 -20.34 7.91 -4.15
CA PHE A 214 -20.15 6.87 -3.15
C PHE A 214 -21.31 6.80 -2.15
N ASP A 215 -21.81 7.95 -1.68
CA ASP A 215 -22.98 8.03 -0.80
C ASP A 215 -24.23 7.46 -1.49
N PHE A 216 -24.44 7.79 -2.76
CA PHE A 216 -25.54 7.23 -3.57
C PHE A 216 -25.46 5.71 -3.65
N VAL A 217 -24.28 5.17 -3.97
CA VAL A 217 -24.07 3.72 -4.08
C VAL A 217 -24.21 3.02 -2.73
N GLN A 218 -23.67 3.60 -1.66
CA GLN A 218 -23.81 3.04 -0.31
C GLN A 218 -25.28 2.96 0.11
N MET A 219 -26.06 4.00 -0.19
CA MET A 219 -27.50 4.00 0.06
C MET A 219 -28.23 2.95 -0.79
N ALA A 220 -27.84 2.81 -2.05
CA ALA A 220 -28.38 1.81 -2.96
C ALA A 220 -28.10 0.38 -2.47
N GLU A 221 -26.87 0.09 -2.02
CA GLU A 221 -26.50 -1.20 -1.44
C GLU A 221 -27.25 -1.49 -0.15
N ALA A 222 -27.37 -0.50 0.74
CA ALA A 222 -28.10 -0.66 1.99
C ALA A 222 -29.61 -0.93 1.77
N THR A 223 -30.20 -0.35 0.73
CA THR A 223 -31.63 -0.46 0.44
C THR A 223 -31.96 -1.70 -0.39
N LEU A 224 -31.18 -1.95 -1.44
CA LEU A 224 -31.48 -2.97 -2.47
C LEU A 224 -30.77 -4.30 -2.18
N GLY A 225 -29.72 -4.28 -1.36
CA GLY A 225 -28.89 -5.44 -1.03
C GLY A 225 -27.93 -5.84 -2.16
N ASN A 226 -26.84 -6.53 -1.81
CA ASN A 226 -25.78 -6.89 -2.76
C ASN A 226 -26.27 -7.74 -3.94
N ALA A 227 -27.30 -8.56 -3.74
CA ALA A 227 -27.90 -9.39 -4.80
C ALA A 227 -28.53 -8.55 -5.94
N PHE A 228 -28.91 -7.30 -5.66
CA PHE A 228 -29.39 -6.40 -6.70
C PHE A 228 -28.31 -6.03 -7.72
N PHE A 229 -27.03 -6.10 -7.34
CA PHE A 229 -25.91 -5.69 -8.20
C PHE A 229 -25.25 -6.85 -8.94
N THR A 230 -25.77 -8.08 -8.77
CA THR A 230 -25.29 -9.27 -9.49
C THR A 230 -26.14 -9.55 -10.73
N ASP A 231 -25.53 -10.20 -11.74
CA ASP A 231 -26.19 -10.55 -13.00
C ASP A 231 -27.45 -11.41 -12.81
N ASP A 232 -27.50 -12.25 -11.76
CA ASP A 232 -28.64 -13.11 -11.42
C ASP A 232 -29.77 -12.42 -10.64
N GLY A 233 -29.66 -11.11 -10.37
CA GLY A 233 -30.65 -10.37 -9.58
C GLY A 233 -31.99 -10.22 -10.31
N LEU A 234 -32.86 -11.20 -10.21
CA LEU A 234 -34.26 -11.10 -10.62
C LEU A 234 -34.97 -10.06 -9.74
N MET A 235 -35.57 -9.06 -10.38
CA MET A 235 -36.44 -8.06 -9.75
C MET A 235 -37.78 -8.70 -9.36
N GLU A 236 -37.78 -9.52 -8.30
CA GLU A 236 -39.03 -10.03 -7.71
C GLU A 236 -39.52 -9.19 -6.52
N ARG A 237 -38.76 -8.18 -6.08
CA ARG A 237 -39.20 -7.28 -5.02
C ARG A 237 -39.74 -5.98 -5.60
N SER A 238 -41.03 -5.74 -5.42
CA SER A 238 -41.60 -4.39 -5.40
C SER A 238 -41.02 -3.66 -4.18
N ILE A 239 -39.90 -2.97 -4.37
CA ILE A 239 -39.28 -2.15 -3.32
C ILE A 239 -40.02 -0.81 -3.34
N ASP A 240 -41.18 -0.78 -2.71
CA ASP A 240 -41.90 0.45 -2.42
C ASP A 240 -42.14 0.57 -0.91
N PRO A 241 -41.80 1.71 -0.29
CA PRO A 241 -41.22 2.92 -0.90
C PRO A 241 -39.67 2.92 -0.91
N LEU A 242 -39.08 3.41 -2.01
CA LEU A 242 -37.66 3.77 -2.06
C LEU A 242 -37.38 5.00 -1.16
N PRO A 243 -36.22 5.08 -0.50
CA PRO A 243 -35.80 6.26 0.24
C PRO A 243 -35.57 7.45 -0.70
N ASP A 244 -35.74 8.69 -0.19
CA ASP A 244 -35.60 9.93 -0.98
C ASP A 244 -34.26 10.04 -1.73
N ALA A 245 -33.19 9.51 -1.14
CA ALA A 245 -31.86 9.48 -1.74
C ALA A 245 -31.75 8.57 -2.99
N LEU A 246 -32.70 7.65 -3.17
CA LEU A 246 -32.84 6.79 -4.37
C LEU A 246 -34.10 7.13 -5.17
N SER A 247 -34.71 8.29 -4.92
CA SER A 247 -35.81 8.80 -5.74
C SER A 247 -35.37 9.01 -7.19
N GLU A 248 -36.33 9.09 -8.10
CA GLU A 248 -36.07 9.39 -9.51
C GLU A 248 -35.28 10.71 -9.67
N ALA A 249 -35.64 11.74 -8.90
CA ALA A 249 -34.96 13.03 -8.93
C ALA A 249 -33.52 12.97 -8.40
N ALA A 250 -33.30 12.29 -7.27
CA ALA A 250 -31.96 12.14 -6.70
C ALA A 250 -31.04 11.30 -7.59
N THR A 251 -31.59 10.23 -8.18
CA THR A 251 -30.86 9.38 -9.14
C THR A 251 -30.50 10.16 -10.40
N MET A 252 -31.42 10.96 -10.94
CA MET A 252 -31.13 11.83 -12.09
C MET A 252 -30.00 12.82 -11.77
N GLN A 253 -30.03 13.43 -10.58
CA GLN A 253 -29.01 14.39 -10.17
C GLN A 253 -27.63 13.72 -10.10
N ALA A 254 -27.53 12.54 -9.49
CA ALA A 254 -26.26 11.80 -9.42
C ALA A 254 -25.71 11.44 -10.82
N VAL A 255 -26.60 11.02 -11.74
CA VAL A 255 -26.23 10.74 -13.14
C VAL A 255 -25.76 12.00 -13.86
N LEU A 256 -26.46 13.12 -13.68
CA LEU A 256 -26.10 14.40 -14.29
C LEU A 256 -24.75 14.90 -13.77
N ASP A 257 -24.56 14.92 -12.45
CA ASP A 257 -23.33 15.37 -11.79
C ASP A 257 -22.13 14.57 -12.28
N PHE A 258 -22.28 13.23 -12.34
CA PHE A 258 -21.23 12.37 -12.88
C PHE A 258 -20.97 12.67 -14.35
N SER A 259 -22.02 12.62 -15.20
CA SER A 259 -21.87 12.78 -16.66
C SER A 259 -21.23 14.10 -17.09
N GLN A 260 -21.47 15.18 -16.34
CA GLN A 260 -20.98 16.52 -16.67
C GLN A 260 -19.60 16.82 -16.07
N SER A 261 -19.27 16.21 -14.92
CA SER A 261 -18.14 16.68 -14.10
C SER A 261 -17.05 15.65 -13.84
N TRP A 262 -17.25 14.37 -14.18
CA TRP A 262 -16.31 13.30 -13.80
C TRP A 262 -14.87 13.54 -14.26
N GLN A 263 -14.65 14.15 -15.44
CA GLN A 263 -13.29 14.44 -15.94
C GLN A 263 -12.58 15.50 -15.09
N ALA A 264 -13.29 16.59 -14.77
CA ALA A 264 -12.76 17.65 -13.91
C ALA A 264 -12.51 17.14 -12.49
N GLN A 265 -13.46 16.37 -11.96
CA GLN A 265 -13.36 15.71 -10.65
C GLN A 265 -12.17 14.74 -10.57
N PHE A 266 -11.92 13.98 -11.64
CA PHE A 266 -10.76 13.09 -11.71
C PHE A 266 -9.43 13.86 -11.75
N SER A 267 -9.35 14.94 -12.55
CA SER A 267 -8.17 15.82 -12.60
C SER A 267 -7.87 16.48 -11.25
N GLU A 268 -8.91 16.91 -10.53
CA GLU A 268 -8.79 17.44 -9.17
C GLU A 268 -8.28 16.36 -8.21
N THR A 269 -8.83 15.15 -8.28
CA THR A 269 -8.37 14.00 -7.49
C THR A 269 -6.90 13.68 -7.75
N CYS A 270 -6.47 13.66 -9.02
CA CYS A 270 -5.06 13.52 -9.40
C CYS A 270 -4.17 14.58 -8.75
N SER A 271 -4.59 15.84 -8.82
CA SER A 271 -3.84 16.96 -8.23
C SER A 271 -3.76 16.86 -6.71
N LEU A 272 -4.85 16.41 -6.07
CA LEU A 272 -4.94 16.22 -4.63
C LEU A 272 -4.03 15.08 -4.16
N VAL A 273 -4.07 13.91 -4.82
CA VAL A 273 -3.19 12.77 -4.51
C VAL A 273 -1.73 13.15 -4.65
N LYS A 274 -1.35 13.85 -5.73
CA LYS A 274 0.00 14.39 -5.90
C LYS A 274 0.43 15.29 -4.75
N ARG A 275 -0.47 16.19 -4.33
CA ARG A 275 -0.19 17.08 -3.21
C ARG A 275 -0.02 16.32 -1.90
N VAL A 276 -0.83 15.29 -1.64
CA VAL A 276 -0.68 14.41 -0.48
C VAL A 276 0.70 13.77 -0.49
N VAL A 277 1.02 13.01 -1.54
CA VAL A 277 2.29 12.28 -1.63
C VAL A 277 3.48 13.24 -1.58
N SER A 278 3.40 14.38 -2.25
CA SER A 278 4.44 15.40 -2.19
C SER A 278 4.70 15.89 -0.77
N LEU A 279 3.65 16.24 -0.02
CA LEU A 279 3.81 16.81 1.33
C LEU A 279 4.20 15.75 2.37
N THR A 280 3.63 14.54 2.28
CA THR A 280 3.81 13.52 3.32
C THR A 280 4.99 12.60 3.04
N LEU A 281 5.37 12.41 1.78
CA LEU A 281 6.49 11.55 1.40
C LEU A 281 7.66 12.37 0.86
N THR A 282 7.49 13.12 -0.23
CA THR A 282 8.62 13.76 -0.94
C THR A 282 9.30 14.87 -0.14
N VAL A 283 8.55 15.83 0.41
CA VAL A 283 9.10 16.96 1.18
C VAL A 283 9.74 16.47 2.47
N ALA A 284 9.07 15.55 3.16
CA ALA A 284 9.60 14.92 4.38
C ALA A 284 10.87 14.11 4.08
N ALA A 285 10.92 13.44 2.92
CA ALA A 285 12.08 12.67 2.47
C ALA A 285 13.25 13.57 2.06
N ALA A 286 13.01 14.67 1.34
CA ALA A 286 14.04 15.62 0.94
C ALA A 286 14.74 16.25 2.17
N ALA A 287 13.97 16.59 3.20
CA ALA A 287 14.51 17.07 4.47
C ALA A 287 15.38 16.01 5.18
N ALA A 288 15.02 14.74 5.04
CA ALA A 288 15.72 13.60 5.63
C ALA A 288 16.81 12.99 4.74
N LYS A 289 16.99 13.49 3.50
CA LYS A 289 17.82 12.88 2.44
C LYS A 289 17.51 11.39 2.20
N ASP A 290 16.22 11.07 2.22
CA ASP A 290 15.69 9.71 2.08
C ASP A 290 15.41 9.40 0.61
N GLU A 291 16.39 8.81 -0.07
CA GLU A 291 16.28 8.48 -1.50
C GLU A 291 15.22 7.41 -1.80
N VAL A 292 14.95 6.50 -0.85
CA VAL A 292 13.93 5.45 -1.02
C VAL A 292 12.57 6.11 -1.25
N ALA A 293 12.20 7.05 -0.38
CA ALA A 293 10.93 7.75 -0.45
C ALA A 293 10.84 8.68 -1.68
N LEU A 294 11.95 9.31 -2.08
CA LEU A 294 11.99 10.16 -3.29
C LEU A 294 11.77 9.34 -4.57
N ASP A 295 12.46 8.21 -4.72
CA ASP A 295 12.41 7.40 -5.94
C ASP A 295 11.12 6.58 -6.07
N SER A 296 10.35 6.46 -4.99
CA SER A 296 9.12 5.67 -4.93
C SER A 296 7.85 6.50 -4.87
N SER A 297 7.92 7.83 -4.80
CA SER A 297 6.74 8.70 -4.64
C SER A 297 5.74 8.52 -5.78
N LYS A 298 6.21 8.48 -7.02
CA LYS A 298 5.33 8.26 -8.19
C LYS A 298 4.58 6.92 -8.11
N LYS A 299 5.22 5.86 -7.61
CA LYS A 299 4.55 4.56 -7.44
C LYS A 299 3.46 4.61 -6.37
N LEU A 300 3.61 5.44 -5.34
CA LEU A 300 2.57 5.65 -4.34
C LEU A 300 1.38 6.43 -4.93
N GLU A 301 1.66 7.47 -5.72
CA GLU A 301 0.63 8.22 -6.46
C GLU A 301 -0.18 7.28 -7.37
N GLU A 302 0.50 6.46 -8.16
CA GLU A 302 -0.12 5.47 -9.04
C GLU A 302 -0.98 4.46 -8.28
N LEU A 303 -0.52 3.98 -7.12
CA LEU A 303 -1.26 3.05 -6.29
C LEU A 303 -2.58 3.65 -5.78
N ILE A 304 -2.53 4.87 -5.23
CA ILE A 304 -3.71 5.56 -4.71
C ILE A 304 -4.69 5.89 -5.86
N LEU A 305 -4.17 6.39 -6.99
CA LEU A 305 -5.00 6.74 -8.15
C LEU A 305 -5.66 5.53 -8.79
N LYS A 306 -4.97 4.39 -8.81
CA LYS A 306 -5.55 3.13 -9.28
C LYS A 306 -6.77 2.75 -8.44
N GLU A 307 -6.67 2.86 -7.11
CA GLU A 307 -7.80 2.53 -6.22
C GLU A 307 -8.97 3.50 -6.39
N TYR A 308 -8.71 4.81 -6.46
CA TYR A 308 -9.76 5.80 -6.78
C TYR A 308 -10.46 5.48 -8.09
N THR A 309 -9.69 5.17 -9.13
CA THR A 309 -10.23 4.83 -10.45
C THR A 309 -11.12 3.60 -10.37
N GLN A 310 -10.65 2.55 -9.68
CA GLN A 310 -11.39 1.31 -9.50
C GLN A 310 -12.69 1.56 -8.74
N SER A 311 -12.64 2.29 -7.63
CA SER A 311 -13.80 2.66 -6.81
C SER A 311 -14.83 3.47 -7.60
N VAL A 312 -14.40 4.46 -8.39
CA VAL A 312 -15.30 5.28 -9.23
C VAL A 312 -15.94 4.44 -10.33
N VAL A 313 -15.19 3.56 -10.98
CA VAL A 313 -15.71 2.67 -12.04
C VAL A 313 -16.72 1.68 -11.45
N GLU A 314 -16.44 1.11 -10.28
CA GLU A 314 -17.37 0.23 -9.59
C GLU A 314 -18.65 0.97 -9.20
N ALA A 315 -18.52 2.18 -8.63
CA ALA A 315 -19.65 2.99 -8.25
C ALA A 315 -20.52 3.40 -9.45
N ASN A 316 -19.90 3.80 -10.58
CA ASN A 316 -20.61 4.08 -11.83
C ASN A 316 -21.31 2.83 -12.39
N THR A 317 -20.72 1.64 -12.23
CA THR A 317 -21.37 0.36 -12.61
C THR A 317 -22.63 0.11 -11.78
N LYS A 318 -22.55 0.32 -10.47
CA LYS A 318 -23.70 0.16 -9.57
C LYS A 318 -24.79 1.20 -9.86
N MET A 319 -24.40 2.44 -10.14
CA MET A 319 -25.35 3.48 -10.59
C MET A 319 -26.02 3.11 -11.91
N TYR A 320 -25.26 2.58 -12.88
CA TYR A 320 -25.81 2.08 -14.14
C TYR A 320 -26.87 0.99 -13.92
N LEU A 321 -26.61 0.03 -13.01
CA LEU A 321 -27.56 -1.02 -12.66
C LEU A 321 -28.82 -0.46 -11.98
N VAL A 322 -28.68 0.52 -11.08
CA VAL A 322 -29.83 1.21 -10.46
C VAL A 322 -30.70 1.86 -11.53
N VAL A 323 -30.11 2.67 -12.42
CA VAL A 323 -30.84 3.37 -13.48
C VAL A 323 -31.52 2.40 -14.42
N THR A 324 -30.83 1.34 -14.86
CA THR A 324 -31.39 0.39 -15.83
C THR A 324 -32.46 -0.50 -15.25
N ARG A 325 -32.32 -0.96 -14.00
CA ARG A 325 -33.29 -1.87 -13.36
C ARG A 325 -34.49 -1.12 -12.78
N LEU A 326 -34.28 0.00 -12.07
CA LEU A 326 -35.38 0.72 -11.41
C LEU A 326 -36.03 1.78 -12.30
N PHE A 327 -35.24 2.48 -13.11
CA PHE A 327 -35.70 3.62 -13.92
C PHE A 327 -35.55 3.37 -15.43
N GLY A 328 -35.54 2.11 -15.88
CA GLY A 328 -35.26 1.75 -17.27
C GLY A 328 -36.21 2.36 -18.32
N LYS A 329 -37.38 2.89 -17.91
CA LYS A 329 -38.31 3.62 -18.78
C LYS A 329 -37.96 5.10 -18.95
N ASN A 330 -37.11 5.67 -18.09
CA ASN A 330 -36.65 7.04 -18.20
C ASN A 330 -35.52 7.13 -19.24
N ASN A 331 -35.88 7.55 -20.47
CA ASN A 331 -34.95 7.68 -21.59
C ASN A 331 -33.88 8.74 -21.34
N GLU A 332 -34.20 9.78 -20.56
CA GLU A 332 -33.28 10.89 -20.29
C GLU A 332 -32.12 10.43 -19.41
N MET A 333 -32.41 9.71 -18.32
CA MET A 333 -31.36 9.12 -17.47
C MET A 333 -30.44 8.21 -18.27
N ARG A 334 -31.02 7.31 -19.08
CA ARG A 334 -30.25 6.35 -19.87
C ARG A 334 -29.32 7.03 -20.88
N ALA A 335 -29.78 8.11 -21.50
CA ALA A 335 -28.98 8.88 -22.46
C ALA A 335 -27.79 9.61 -21.81
N ARG A 336 -27.83 9.84 -20.48
CA ARG A 336 -26.79 10.53 -19.72
C ARG A 336 -25.82 9.60 -19.00
N LEU A 337 -26.06 8.28 -19.03
CA LEU A 337 -25.15 7.30 -18.44
C LEU A 337 -23.79 7.35 -19.13
N THR A 338 -22.73 7.45 -18.32
CA THR A 338 -21.36 7.48 -18.81
C THR A 338 -20.79 6.08 -18.86
N SER A 339 -20.22 5.68 -20.00
CA SER A 339 -19.61 4.37 -20.17
C SER A 339 -18.30 4.25 -19.38
N ASN A 340 -18.15 3.15 -18.63
CA ASN A 340 -16.88 2.82 -17.96
C ASN A 340 -15.70 2.69 -18.94
N ALA A 341 -15.95 2.27 -20.19
CA ALA A 341 -14.90 2.20 -21.20
C ALA A 341 -14.35 3.60 -21.52
N THR A 342 -15.22 4.62 -21.55
CA THR A 342 -14.83 6.01 -21.73
C THR A 342 -14.05 6.52 -20.51
N VAL A 343 -14.55 6.25 -19.30
CA VAL A 343 -13.87 6.63 -18.05
C VAL A 343 -12.46 6.03 -18.01
N LEU A 344 -12.33 4.72 -18.19
CA LEU A 344 -11.05 4.01 -18.17
C LEU A 344 -10.09 4.48 -19.28
N HIS A 345 -10.60 4.75 -20.49
CA HIS A 345 -9.77 5.23 -21.59
C HIS A 345 -9.17 6.60 -21.30
N GLU A 346 -9.96 7.54 -20.77
CA GLU A 346 -9.46 8.87 -20.42
C GLU A 346 -8.59 8.86 -19.17
N VAL A 347 -8.94 8.07 -18.15
CA VAL A 347 -8.08 7.90 -16.97
C VAL A 347 -6.72 7.36 -17.40
N LYS A 348 -6.67 6.40 -18.32
CA LYS A 348 -5.41 5.88 -18.87
C LYS A 348 -4.61 6.97 -19.58
N LYS A 349 -5.26 7.91 -20.29
CA LYS A 349 -4.56 9.07 -20.86
C LYS A 349 -3.98 9.94 -19.75
N VAL A 350 -4.80 10.32 -18.76
CA VAL A 350 -4.37 11.16 -17.64
C VAL A 350 -3.20 10.52 -16.89
N LEU A 351 -3.25 9.21 -16.61
CA LEU A 351 -2.17 8.49 -15.93
C LEU A 351 -0.91 8.32 -16.79
N HIS A 352 -1.02 8.27 -18.13
CA HIS A 352 0.15 8.23 -19.03
C HIS A 352 0.79 9.60 -19.28
N PHE A 353 0.04 10.70 -19.14
CA PHE A 353 0.57 12.06 -19.25
C PHE A 353 1.25 12.58 -17.98
N LEU A 354 1.26 11.78 -16.91
CA LEU A 354 1.86 12.09 -15.61
C LEU A 354 3.04 11.15 -15.34
#